data_AF-A0A933WSV6-F1
#
_entry.id   AF-A0A933WSV6-F1
#
_cell.length_a   1.000
_cell.length_b   1.000
_cell.length_c   1.000
_cell.angle_alpha   90.00
_cell.angle_beta   90.00
_cell.angle_gamma   90.00
#
_symmetry.space_group_name_H-M   'P 1'
#
loop_
_entity.id
_entity.type
_entity.pdbx_description
1 polymer ?
#
loop_
_entity_poly.entity_id
_entity_poly.type
_entity_poly.pdbx_seq_one_letter_code
_entity_poly.pdbx_strand_id
1 'polypeptide(L)'
;MKKPPIDRMRYNRKNGPACKFIIPLKPKSTQSESKEKYKMEIHERALKAMNYNSLILTDDIEVEIAWRSVEVDHAVADIDNIIKPILDAMNGAVYKDDKQIRSLLVLRIPKGNRAEMSGYAEDFLEILENVDTDSVQIAIYSDSQSH
;
A
#
# COMPACT_ATOMS: atom_id res chain seq x y z
N MET A 1 0.36 7.62 33.97
CA MET A 1 1.01 7.29 32.68
C MET A 1 0.04 7.62 31.56
N LYS A 2 0.38 8.54 30.65
CA LYS A 2 -0.44 8.78 29.45
C LYS A 2 -0.20 7.61 28.49
N LYS A 3 -1.26 6.92 28.06
CA LYS A 3 -1.17 5.97 26.94
C LYS A 3 -0.58 6.72 25.74
N PRO A 4 0.42 6.17 25.03
CA PRO A 4 0.90 6.79 23.81
C PRO A 4 -0.28 6.94 22.83
N PRO A 5 -0.32 8.03 22.03
CA PRO A 5 -1.39 8.22 21.06
C PRO A 5 -1.38 7.03 20.10
N ILE A 6 -2.58 6.46 19.86
CA ILE A 6 -2.84 5.21 19.13
C ILE A 6 -2.49 5.29 17.63
N ASP A 7 -1.98 6.42 17.14
CA ASP A 7 -2.22 6.81 15.74
C ASP A 7 -1.01 7.39 15.00
N ARG A 8 0.21 6.92 15.31
CA ARG A 8 1.39 7.31 14.53
C ARG A 8 2.26 6.10 14.27
N MET A 9 2.39 5.75 13.00
CA MET A 9 3.46 4.91 12.49
C MET A 9 4.78 5.24 13.21
N ARG A 10 5.44 4.19 13.70
CA ARG A 10 6.69 4.30 14.44
C ARG A 10 7.81 4.79 13.53
N TYR A 11 7.77 4.46 12.23
CA TYR A 11 8.76 4.98 11.30
C TYR A 11 8.53 6.46 11.05
N ASN A 12 9.43 7.26 11.61
CA ASN A 12 9.65 8.62 11.17
C ASN A 12 10.29 8.49 9.78
N ARG A 13 9.52 8.75 8.71
CA ARG A 13 9.80 8.47 7.28
C ARG A 13 11.12 9.03 6.69
N LYS A 14 12.05 9.49 7.54
CA LYS A 14 13.40 9.97 7.22
C LYS A 14 14.28 8.95 6.49
N ASN A 15 14.07 7.65 6.71
CA ASN A 15 14.84 6.59 6.04
C ASN A 15 14.19 6.11 4.73
N GLY A 16 13.04 6.69 4.34
CA GLY A 16 12.26 6.21 3.21
C GLY A 16 11.63 4.82 3.45
N PRO A 17 10.74 4.37 2.54
CA PRO A 17 10.18 3.03 2.61
C PRO A 17 11.20 1.99 2.16
N ALA A 18 11.18 0.82 2.82
CA ALA A 18 11.94 -0.35 2.43
C ALA A 18 11.54 -0.86 1.03
N CYS A 19 10.27 -0.66 0.68
CA CYS A 19 9.71 -1.00 -0.62
C CYS A 19 8.56 -0.06 -0.97
N LYS A 20 8.52 0.42 -2.21
CA LYS A 20 7.44 1.27 -2.74
C LYS A 20 7.11 0.91 -4.17
N PHE A 21 5.83 0.76 -4.50
CA PHE A 21 5.37 0.47 -5.86
C PHE A 21 3.91 0.86 -6.10
N ILE A 22 3.53 0.94 -7.37
CA ILE A 22 2.17 1.28 -7.83
C ILE A 22 1.57 0.11 -8.60
N ILE A 23 0.29 -0.14 -8.37
CA ILE A 23 -0.54 -1.10 -9.12
C ILE A 23 -1.77 -0.38 -9.69
N PRO A 24 -2.32 -0.80 -10.85
CA PRO A 24 -3.62 -0.34 -11.29
C PRO A 24 -4.68 -0.88 -10.34
N LEU A 25 -5.60 -0.01 -9.92
CA LEU A 25 -6.75 -0.43 -9.14
C LEU A 25 -7.72 -1.15 -10.08
N LYS A 26 -7.92 -2.46 -9.85
CA LYS A 26 -8.92 -3.24 -10.59
C LYS A 26 -10.14 -3.47 -9.70
N PRO A 27 -11.29 -2.86 -9.98
CA PRO A 27 -12.53 -3.17 -9.26
C PRO A 27 -12.96 -4.62 -9.52
N LYS A 28 -13.70 -5.19 -8.56
CA LYS A 28 -14.13 -6.61 -8.54
C LYS A 28 -14.67 -7.07 -9.89
N SER A 29 -13.97 -7.98 -10.56
CA SER A 29 -14.66 -9.11 -11.20
C SER A 29 -14.75 -10.23 -10.17
N THR A 30 -15.97 -10.67 -9.87
CA THR A 30 -16.30 -11.75 -8.93
C THR A 30 -15.80 -13.13 -9.37
N GLN A 31 -15.07 -13.21 -10.50
CA GLN A 31 -14.50 -14.44 -11.01
C GLN A 31 -13.16 -14.71 -10.33
N SER A 32 -13.03 -15.91 -9.76
CA SER A 32 -11.82 -16.39 -9.06
C SER A 32 -10.53 -16.20 -9.86
N GLU A 33 -10.58 -16.44 -11.18
CA GLU A 33 -9.41 -16.32 -12.06
C GLU A 33 -8.87 -14.88 -12.15
N SER A 34 -9.76 -13.88 -12.16
CA SER A 34 -9.35 -12.48 -12.22
C SER A 34 -8.72 -11.99 -10.92
N LYS A 35 -9.20 -12.51 -9.79
CA LYS A 35 -8.63 -12.22 -8.46
C LYS A 35 -7.22 -12.78 -8.33
N GLU A 36 -6.98 -14.01 -8.79
CA GLU A 36 -5.64 -14.62 -8.75
C GLU A 36 -4.67 -13.90 -9.70
N LYS A 37 -5.11 -13.52 -10.91
CA LYS A 37 -4.30 -12.68 -11.81
C LYS A 37 -3.93 -11.35 -11.18
N TYR A 38 -4.86 -10.72 -10.47
CA TYR A 38 -4.59 -9.47 -9.76
C TYR A 38 -3.60 -9.67 -8.61
N LYS A 39 -3.75 -10.73 -7.81
CA LYS A 39 -2.78 -11.08 -6.76
C LYS A 39 -1.39 -11.36 -7.33
N MET A 40 -1.30 -12.09 -8.43
CA MET A 40 -0.04 -12.38 -9.10
C MET A 40 0.64 -11.11 -9.61
N GLU A 41 -0.13 -10.18 -10.20
CA GLU A 41 0.39 -8.88 -10.65
C GLU A 41 0.94 -8.05 -9.48
N ILE A 42 0.26 -8.03 -8.34
CA ILE A 42 0.74 -7.37 -7.12
C ILE A 42 2.03 -8.03 -6.63
N HIS A 43 2.04 -9.36 -6.55
CA HIS A 43 3.17 -10.15 -6.08
C HIS A 43 4.42 -9.92 -6.95
N GLU A 44 4.28 -9.92 -8.28
CA GLU A 44 5.38 -9.64 -9.21
C GLU A 44 5.92 -8.21 -9.06
N ARG A 45 5.05 -7.21 -8.92
CA ARG A 45 5.48 -5.83 -8.70
C ARG A 45 6.17 -5.66 -7.36
N ALA A 46 5.66 -6.32 -6.31
CA ALA A 46 6.26 -6.31 -5.00
C ALA A 46 7.66 -6.93 -5.02
N LEU A 47 7.83 -8.09 -5.65
CA LEU A 47 9.15 -8.72 -5.85
C LEU A 47 10.11 -7.82 -6.62
N LYS A 48 9.63 -7.17 -7.68
CA LYS A 48 10.43 -6.23 -8.46
C LYS A 48 10.89 -5.03 -7.64
N ALA A 49 10.00 -4.47 -6.83
CA ALA A 49 10.32 -3.35 -5.95
C ALA A 49 11.30 -3.74 -4.83
N MET A 50 11.26 -5.01 -4.42
CA MET A 50 12.25 -5.67 -3.55
C MET A 50 13.55 -6.06 -4.28
N ASN A 51 13.76 -5.58 -5.52
CA ASN A 51 14.89 -5.91 -6.39
C ASN A 51 15.12 -7.42 -6.61
N TYR A 52 14.08 -8.25 -6.50
CA TYR A 52 14.11 -9.73 -6.59
C TYR A 52 15.09 -10.44 -5.64
N ASN A 53 15.89 -9.71 -4.87
CA ASN A 53 17.06 -10.20 -4.14
C ASN A 53 17.10 -9.73 -2.68
N SER A 54 16.20 -8.84 -2.24
CA SER A 54 16.12 -8.55 -0.81
C SER A 54 15.49 -9.73 -0.09
N LEU A 55 16.12 -10.17 1.00
CA LEU A 55 15.50 -11.06 1.98
C LEU A 55 14.11 -10.54 2.33
N ILE A 56 13.11 -11.42 2.30
CA ILE A 56 11.79 -11.16 2.85
C ILE A 56 11.97 -10.52 4.22
N LEU A 57 11.29 -9.40 4.46
CA LEU A 57 11.38 -8.68 5.72
C LEU A 57 10.95 -9.62 6.84
N THR A 58 11.84 -9.85 7.80
CA THR A 58 11.60 -10.74 8.95
C THR A 58 11.20 -9.97 10.20
N ASP A 59 11.53 -8.68 10.25
CA ASP A 59 11.09 -7.80 11.31
C ASP A 59 9.65 -7.38 11.08
N ASP A 60 9.09 -6.75 12.10
CA ASP A 60 7.77 -6.16 12.00
C ASP A 60 7.79 -4.93 11.08
N ILE A 61 6.69 -4.75 10.36
CA ILE A 61 6.56 -3.78 9.29
C ILE A 61 5.39 -2.84 9.53
N GLU A 62 5.45 -1.69 8.85
CA GLU A 62 4.35 -0.75 8.74
C GLU A 62 4.00 -0.57 7.26
N VAL A 63 2.71 -0.56 6.94
CA VAL A 63 2.21 -0.54 5.56
C VAL A 63 1.35 0.68 5.34
N GLU A 64 1.66 1.45 4.31
CA GLU A 64 0.86 2.56 3.81
C GLU A 64 0.26 2.20 2.47
N ILE A 65 -1.07 2.30 2.36
CA ILE A 65 -1.80 2.09 1.11
C ILE A 65 -2.55 3.36 0.77
N ALA A 66 -2.17 4.03 -0.31
CA ALA A 66 -2.94 5.13 -0.87
C ALA A 66 -3.60 4.66 -2.16
N TRP A 67 -4.90 4.87 -2.33
CA TRP A 67 -5.53 4.66 -3.62
C TRP A 67 -6.30 5.88 -4.08
N ARG A 68 -6.39 5.97 -5.40
CA ARG A 68 -7.13 6.98 -6.12
C ARG A 68 -8.07 6.30 -7.08
N SER A 69 -9.31 6.79 -7.14
CA SER A 69 -10.26 6.36 -8.16
C SER A 69 -10.69 7.54 -9.04
N VAL A 70 -10.78 7.26 -10.33
CA VAL A 70 -11.23 8.16 -11.41
C VAL A 70 -12.75 8.18 -11.50
N GLU A 71 -13.44 7.14 -11.01
CA GLU A 71 -14.90 7.12 -10.89
C GLU A 71 -15.34 7.74 -9.55
N VAL A 72 -16.31 8.66 -9.63
CA VAL A 72 -16.91 9.32 -8.46
C VAL A 72 -17.74 8.34 -7.62
N ASP A 73 -18.29 7.32 -8.30
CA ASP A 73 -19.36 6.43 -7.83
C ASP A 73 -19.04 4.95 -8.01
N HIS A 74 -17.78 4.54 -7.94
CA HIS A 74 -17.53 3.17 -7.49
C HIS A 74 -18.05 3.09 -6.04
N ALA A 75 -19.33 2.70 -5.93
CA ALA A 75 -20.08 2.45 -4.71
C ALA A 75 -19.11 1.93 -3.68
N VAL A 76 -18.75 2.80 -2.72
CA VAL A 76 -17.61 2.69 -1.81
C VAL A 76 -17.24 1.23 -1.66
N ALA A 77 -16.36 0.73 -2.53
CA ALA A 77 -16.02 -0.68 -2.48
C ALA A 77 -15.46 -0.86 -1.09
N ASP A 78 -16.00 -1.81 -0.30
CA ASP A 78 -15.56 -1.91 1.10
C ASP A 78 -14.04 -1.92 1.07
N ILE A 79 -13.45 -1.01 1.83
CA ILE A 79 -12.01 -0.79 1.87
C ILE A 79 -11.25 -2.12 2.04
N ASP A 80 -11.83 -3.05 2.80
CA ASP A 80 -11.36 -4.42 3.00
C ASP A 80 -11.26 -5.24 1.70
N ASN A 81 -12.15 -5.02 0.73
CA ASN A 81 -12.12 -5.67 -0.58
C ASN A 81 -10.93 -5.21 -1.43
N ILE A 82 -10.36 -4.03 -1.16
CA ILE A 82 -9.17 -3.52 -1.84
C ILE A 82 -7.93 -3.97 -1.07
N ILE A 83 -7.92 -3.76 0.25
CA ILE A 83 -6.77 -4.03 1.11
C ILE A 83 -6.45 -5.52 1.16
N LYS A 84 -7.44 -6.38 1.42
CA LYS A 84 -7.18 -7.79 1.72
C LYS A 84 -6.47 -8.52 0.57
N PRO A 85 -6.87 -8.38 -0.71
CA PRO A 85 -6.12 -8.97 -1.82
C PRO A 85 -4.69 -8.45 -1.94
N ILE A 86 -4.45 -7.18 -1.59
CA ILE A 86 -3.11 -6.56 -1.62
C ILE A 86 -2.24 -7.18 -0.52
N LEU A 87 -2.72 -7.24 0.71
CA LEU A 87 -1.98 -7.85 1.82
C LEU A 87 -1.73 -9.35 1.59
N ASP A 88 -2.74 -10.08 1.10
CA ASP A 88 -2.60 -11.50 0.75
C ASP A 88 -1.50 -11.70 -0.31
N ALA A 89 -1.44 -10.83 -1.32
CA ALA A 89 -0.48 -10.94 -2.42
C ALA A 89 0.95 -10.55 -2.06
N MET A 90 1.14 -9.73 -1.03
CA MET A 90 2.46 -9.36 -0.53
C MET A 90 3.05 -10.40 0.43
N ASN A 91 2.22 -11.29 0.96
CA ASN A 91 2.67 -12.38 1.81
C ASN A 91 3.54 -13.37 1.02
N GLY A 92 4.74 -13.66 1.51
CA GLY A 92 5.77 -14.43 0.82
C GLY A 92 6.59 -13.64 -0.21
N ALA A 93 6.15 -12.45 -0.62
CA ALA A 93 6.91 -11.57 -1.51
C ALA A 93 7.69 -10.49 -0.74
N VAL A 94 7.06 -9.85 0.25
CA VAL A 94 7.65 -8.73 1.00
C VAL A 94 7.90 -9.09 2.46
N TYR A 95 6.95 -9.79 3.08
CA TYR A 95 7.02 -10.29 4.46
C TYR A 95 6.57 -11.75 4.51
N LYS A 96 6.92 -12.47 5.57
CA LYS A 96 6.64 -13.91 5.70
C LYS A 96 5.23 -14.21 6.19
N ASP A 97 4.66 -13.33 7.00
CA ASP A 97 3.32 -13.47 7.57
C ASP A 97 2.70 -12.09 7.79
N ASP A 98 1.39 -11.94 7.56
CA ASP A 98 0.68 -10.68 7.74
C ASP A 98 0.66 -10.23 9.21
N LYS A 99 0.90 -11.16 10.14
CA LYS A 99 1.12 -10.88 11.58
C LYS A 99 2.30 -9.94 11.85
N GLN A 100 3.24 -9.80 10.91
CA GLN A 100 4.34 -8.84 11.03
C GLN A 100 3.88 -7.39 10.85
N ILE A 101 2.68 -7.17 10.30
CA ILE A 101 2.13 -5.82 10.12
C ILE A 101 1.69 -5.27 11.47
N ARG A 102 2.50 -4.37 12.03
CA ARG A 102 2.19 -3.66 13.28
C ARG A 102 1.21 -2.52 13.08
N SER A 103 1.27 -1.86 11.92
CA SER A 103 0.43 -0.71 11.57
C SER A 103 0.08 -0.71 10.10
N LEU A 104 -1.18 -0.39 9.81
CA LEU A 104 -1.70 -0.22 8.47
C LEU A 104 -2.38 1.15 8.38
N LEU A 105 -1.83 2.04 7.56
CA LEU A 105 -2.44 3.32 7.24
C LEU A 105 -3.01 3.25 5.84
N VAL A 106 -4.23 3.76 5.70
CA VAL A 106 -4.95 3.67 4.44
C VAL A 106 -5.54 5.02 4.08
N LEU A 107 -5.18 5.51 2.90
CA LEU A 107 -5.57 6.83 2.40
C LEU A 107 -6.38 6.68 1.11
N ARG A 108 -7.61 7.19 1.12
CA ARG A 108 -8.42 7.37 -0.09
C ARG A 108 -8.26 8.79 -0.60
N ILE A 109 -7.84 8.94 -1.85
CA ILE A 109 -7.71 10.22 -2.55
C ILE A 109 -8.91 10.38 -3.50
N PRO A 110 -9.90 11.22 -3.19
CA PRO A 110 -11.06 11.44 -4.06
C PRO A 110 -10.68 12.25 -5.31
N LYS A 111 -11.42 12.03 -6.41
CA LYS A 111 -11.29 12.81 -7.64
C LYS A 111 -11.59 14.29 -7.37
N GLY A 112 -10.73 15.18 -7.84
CA GLY A 112 -10.95 16.64 -7.78
C GLY A 112 -10.27 17.37 -6.63
N ASN A 113 -9.89 16.68 -5.54
CA ASN A 113 -9.10 17.28 -4.47
C ASN A 113 -7.60 17.16 -4.78
N ARG A 114 -7.09 18.07 -5.64
CA ARG A 114 -5.66 18.42 -5.61
C ARG A 114 -5.31 19.27 -4.39
N ALA A 115 -6.30 19.96 -3.85
CA ALA A 115 -6.15 20.97 -2.82
C ALA A 115 -6.39 20.35 -1.43
N GLU A 116 -5.47 20.62 -0.52
CA GLU A 116 -5.55 20.38 0.93
C GLU A 116 -5.32 18.95 1.43
N MET A 117 -4.39 18.20 0.83
CA MET A 117 -3.66 17.23 1.64
C MET A 117 -2.65 17.98 2.51
N SER A 118 -3.10 18.44 3.69
CA SER A 118 -2.27 19.10 4.71
C SER A 118 -1.30 18.13 5.42
N GLY A 119 -1.20 16.90 4.94
CA GLY A 119 -0.30 15.88 5.47
C GLY A 119 0.48 15.20 4.34
N TYR A 120 1.80 15.12 4.53
CA TYR A 120 2.70 14.10 4.00
C TYR A 120 2.57 13.74 2.49
N ALA A 121 2.19 14.71 1.65
CA ALA A 121 1.87 14.51 0.23
C ALA A 121 3.09 14.19 -0.66
N GLU A 122 4.31 14.42 -0.17
CA GLU A 122 5.56 14.19 -0.92
C GLU A 122 5.78 12.70 -1.25
N ASP A 123 5.38 11.80 -0.36
CA ASP A 123 5.50 10.36 -0.60
C ASP A 123 4.49 9.84 -1.64
N PHE A 124 3.39 10.58 -1.87
CA PHE A 124 2.28 10.21 -2.76
C PHE A 124 2.29 10.96 -4.09
N LEU A 125 3.36 11.67 -4.43
CA LEU A 125 3.44 12.43 -5.69
C LEU A 125 3.19 11.54 -6.91
N GLU A 126 3.70 10.31 -6.89
CA GLU A 126 3.63 9.38 -8.02
C GLU A 126 2.19 8.91 -8.33
N ILE A 127 1.34 8.74 -7.31
CA ILE A 127 -0.10 8.47 -7.50
C ILE A 127 -0.90 9.74 -7.86
N LEU A 128 -0.41 10.92 -7.48
CA LEU A 128 -1.05 12.19 -7.83
C LEU A 128 -0.79 12.58 -9.30
N GLU A 129 0.38 12.24 -9.83
CA GLU A 129 0.79 12.45 -11.22
C GLU A 129 0.10 11.50 -12.21
N ASN A 130 -0.26 10.28 -11.79
CA ASN A 130 -1.05 9.34 -12.58
C ASN A 130 -2.55 9.69 -12.53
N VAL A 131 -2.93 10.77 -13.21
CA VAL A 131 -4.25 11.41 -13.10
C VAL A 131 -5.39 10.66 -13.81
N ASP A 132 -5.05 9.82 -14.79
CA ASP A 132 -6.01 9.27 -15.76
C ASP A 132 -6.39 7.81 -15.48
N THR A 133 -5.82 7.17 -14.45
CA THR A 133 -6.07 5.76 -14.14
C THR A 133 -6.35 5.53 -12.65
N ASP A 134 -7.28 4.61 -12.37
CA ASP A 134 -7.45 4.12 -11.01
C ASP A 134 -6.18 3.39 -10.58
N SER A 135 -5.61 3.77 -9.44
CA SER A 135 -4.30 3.30 -9.01
C SER A 135 -4.21 3.16 -7.50
N VAL A 136 -3.32 2.28 -7.06
CA VAL A 136 -2.95 2.09 -5.67
C VAL A 136 -1.43 2.17 -5.54
N GLN A 137 -0.97 3.03 -4.66
CA GLN A 137 0.42 3.11 -4.24
C GLN A 137 0.57 2.44 -2.88
N ILE A 138 1.58 1.59 -2.78
CA ILE A 138 1.90 0.83 -1.57
C ILE A 138 3.31 1.21 -1.15
N ALA A 139 3.49 1.54 0.13
CA ALA A 139 4.78 1.79 0.75
C ALA A 139 4.91 0.95 2.03
N ILE A 140 6.06 0.31 2.21
CA ILE A 140 6.33 -0.61 3.31
C ILE A 140 7.59 -0.15 4.01
N TYR A 141 7.53 -0.05 5.35
CA TYR A 141 8.62 0.40 6.21
C TYR A 141 9.03 -0.73 7.15
N SER A 142 10.33 -0.86 7.41
CA SER A 142 10.88 -1.95 8.23
C SER A 142 12.16 -1.55 8.96
N ASP A 143 12.37 -2.16 10.14
CA ASP A 143 13.43 -1.85 11.08
C ASP A 143 14.76 -2.39 10.50
N SER A 144 14.67 -3.42 9.64
CA SER A 144 15.80 -4.09 9.00
C SER A 144 16.57 -3.22 7.99
N GLN A 145 16.04 -2.07 7.56
CA GLN A 145 16.71 -1.16 6.60
C GLN A 145 17.57 -0.08 7.27
N SER A 146 17.66 -0.03 8.60
CA SER A 146 18.46 0.99 9.32
C SER A 146 19.93 0.59 9.51
N HIS A 147 20.60 0.10 8.46
CA HIS A 147 22.04 -0.22 8.49
C HIS A 147 22.82 0.40 7.34
#